data_AF-A0A423XU56-F1
#
_entry.id   AF-A0A423XU56-F1
#
_cell.length_a   1.000
_cell.length_b   1.000
_cell.length_c   1.000
_cell.angle_alpha   90.00
_cell.angle_beta   90.00
_cell.angle_gamma   90.00
#
_symmetry.space_group_name_H-M   'P 1'
#
loop_
_entity.id
_entity.type
_entity.pdbx_description
1 polymer ?
#
loop_
_entity_poly.entity_id
_entity_poly.type
_entity_poly.pdbx_seq_one_letter_code
_entity_poly.pdbx_strand_id
1 'polypeptide(L)'
;MDFKNTIESICDVIICHSLYAVDVYVFGSVLKDFSNANDIDILVIGDFIDGLLLKEKLRKLDLFIPIHLISMTSFEECELNFIKSVGVSLLVVDKSVEVDFVYDK
;
A
#
# COMPACT_ATOMS: atom_id res chain seq x y z
N MET A 1 0.48 -11.82 14.51
CA MET A 1 -0.02 -11.60 13.14
C MET A 1 1.20 -11.46 12.25
N ASP A 2 1.27 -12.19 11.15
CA ASP A 2 2.42 -12.14 10.25
C ASP A 2 2.34 -10.88 9.37
N PHE A 3 3.45 -10.15 9.24
CA PHE A 3 3.52 -8.94 8.42
C PHE A 3 3.10 -9.25 6.99
N LYS A 4 3.61 -10.36 6.44
CA LYS A 4 3.30 -10.81 5.08
C LYS A 4 1.79 -11.00 4.87
N ASN A 5 1.14 -11.81 5.71
CA ASN A 5 -0.30 -12.07 5.60
C ASN A 5 -1.16 -10.80 5.76
N THR A 6 -0.69 -9.84 6.58
CA THR A 6 -1.37 -8.55 6.78
C THR A 6 -1.32 -7.74 5.49
N ILE A 7 -0.15 -7.64 4.88
CA ILE A 7 0.05 -6.92 3.63
C ILE A 7 -0.72 -7.59 2.49
N GLU A 8 -0.69 -8.91 2.38
CA GLU A 8 -1.50 -9.65 1.38
C GLU A 8 -2.99 -9.33 1.52
N SER A 9 -3.52 -9.33 2.74
CA SER A 9 -4.94 -8.99 2.99
C SER A 9 -5.29 -7.55 2.60
N ILE A 10 -4.35 -6.61 2.80
CA ILE A 10 -4.51 -5.21 2.38
C ILE A 10 -4.53 -5.12 0.86
N CYS A 11 -3.58 -5.78 0.20
CA CYS A 11 -3.46 -5.83 -1.25
C CYS A 11 -4.73 -6.42 -1.89
N ASP A 12 -5.25 -7.52 -1.37
CA ASP A 12 -6.50 -8.14 -1.84
C ASP A 12 -7.67 -7.14 -1.84
N VAL A 13 -7.83 -6.40 -0.75
CA VAL A 13 -8.87 -5.37 -0.66
C VAL A 13 -8.68 -4.28 -1.71
N ILE A 14 -7.45 -3.81 -1.92
CA ILE A 14 -7.13 -2.77 -2.89
C ILE A 14 -7.42 -3.26 -4.31
N ILE A 15 -6.96 -4.46 -4.67
CA ILE A 15 -7.18 -5.06 -5.99
C ILE A 15 -8.68 -5.24 -6.27
N CYS A 16 -9.42 -5.82 -5.32
CA CYS A 16 -10.85 -6.09 -5.50
C CYS A 16 -11.69 -4.83 -5.70
N HIS A 17 -11.22 -3.68 -5.24
CA HIS A 17 -11.94 -2.41 -5.32
C HIS A 17 -11.32 -1.41 -6.29
N SER A 18 -10.27 -1.80 -7.02
CA SER A 18 -9.66 -0.99 -8.06
C SER A 18 -10.20 -1.41 -9.43
N LEU A 19 -10.73 -0.45 -10.18
CA LEU A 19 -11.24 -0.71 -11.54
C LEU A 19 -10.10 -1.08 -12.50
N TYR A 20 -8.94 -0.43 -12.36
CA TYR A 20 -7.76 -0.62 -13.21
C TYR A 20 -6.61 -1.25 -12.43
N ALA A 21 -5.50 -1.54 -13.13
CA ALA A 21 -4.25 -1.89 -12.46
C ALA A 21 -3.76 -0.69 -11.63
N VAL A 22 -3.21 -0.99 -10.46
CA VAL A 22 -2.68 0.00 -9.52
C VAL A 22 -1.37 -0.54 -8.96
N ASP A 23 -0.44 0.36 -8.67
CA ASP A 23 0.78 -0.01 -7.95
C ASP A 23 0.56 0.24 -6.46
N VAL A 24 0.99 -0.71 -5.62
CA VAL A 24 0.85 -0.63 -4.16
C VAL A 24 2.23 -0.63 -3.52
N TYR A 25 2.44 0.23 -2.52
CA TYR A 25 3.70 0.33 -1.81
C TYR A 25 3.44 0.37 -0.32
N VAL A 26 4.33 -0.25 0.45
CA VAL A 26 4.40 -0.07 1.90
C VAL A 26 5.63 0.79 2.19
N PHE A 27 5.46 1.75 3.09
CA PHE A 27 6.55 2.64 3.49
C PHE A 27 6.48 2.95 4.99
N GLY A 28 7.34 3.84 5.47
CA GLY A 28 7.28 4.31 6.84
C GLY A 28 7.85 3.33 7.88
N SER A 29 7.34 3.43 9.11
CA SER A 29 7.94 2.75 10.27
C SER A 29 7.79 1.23 10.24
N VAL A 30 6.77 0.75 9.54
CA VAL A 30 6.42 -0.66 9.40
C VAL A 30 7.50 -1.50 8.71
N LEU A 31 8.31 -0.88 7.83
CA LEU A 31 9.44 -1.52 7.16
C LEU A 31 10.62 -1.80 8.09
N LYS A 32 10.72 -1.06 9.21
CA LYS A 32 11.82 -1.20 10.17
C LYS A 32 11.48 -2.20 11.26
N ASP A 33 10.27 -2.09 11.81
CA ASP A 33 9.77 -2.98 12.87
C ASP A 33 8.23 -3.00 12.86
N PHE A 34 7.65 -4.02 12.24
CA PHE A 34 6.19 -4.21 12.20
C PHE A 34 5.57 -4.30 13.60
N SER A 35 6.27 -4.90 14.57
CA SER A 35 5.71 -5.13 15.91
C SER A 35 5.62 -3.87 16.76
N ASN A 36 6.40 -2.85 16.41
CA ASN A 36 6.47 -1.57 17.09
C ASN A 36 5.98 -0.39 16.22
N ALA A 37 5.43 -0.68 15.05
CA ALA A 37 4.84 0.31 14.16
C ALA A 37 3.51 0.80 14.74
N ASN A 38 3.27 2.12 14.64
CA ASN A 38 2.01 2.72 15.10
C ASN A 38 0.89 2.56 14.06
N ASP A 39 1.27 2.42 12.79
CA ASP A 39 0.41 2.36 11.63
C ASP A 39 1.10 1.62 10.48
N ILE A 40 0.29 1.23 9.49
CA ILE A 40 0.76 0.69 8.21
C ILE A 40 0.55 1.78 7.16
N ASP A 41 1.63 2.41 6.73
CA ASP A 41 1.61 3.39 5.66
C ASP A 41 1.54 2.67 4.29
N ILE A 42 0.45 2.92 3.56
CA ILE A 42 0.19 2.36 2.24
C ILE A 42 0.06 3.48 1.23
N LEU A 43 0.80 3.36 0.13
CA LEU A 43 0.67 4.21 -1.05
C LEU A 43 0.06 3.40 -2.19
N VAL A 44 -0.98 3.94 -2.82
CA VAL A 44 -1.59 3.36 -4.02
C VAL A 44 -1.49 4.36 -5.16
N ILE A 45 -0.88 3.95 -6.27
CA ILE A 45 -0.70 4.77 -7.47
C ILE A 45 -1.58 4.25 -8.60
N GLY A 46 -2.35 5.15 -9.21
CA GLY A 46 -3.25 4.83 -10.32
C GLY A 46 -4.16 6.00 -10.70
N ASP A 47 -4.47 6.11 -11.99
CA ASP A 47 -5.12 7.31 -12.53
C ASP A 47 -6.63 7.41 -12.22
N PHE A 48 -7.24 6.35 -11.69
CA PHE A 48 -8.67 6.29 -11.37
C PHE A 48 -8.94 5.58 -10.04
N ILE A 49 -8.26 6.04 -8.98
CA ILE A 49 -8.42 5.50 -7.63
C ILE A 49 -9.48 6.29 -6.86
N ASP A 50 -10.47 5.58 -6.31
CA ASP A 50 -11.34 6.13 -5.27
C ASP A 50 -10.72 5.89 -3.89
N GLY A 51 -9.88 6.83 -3.45
CA GLY A 51 -9.16 6.73 -2.18
C GLY A 51 -10.09 6.73 -0.96
N LEU A 52 -11.28 7.36 -1.05
CA LEU A 52 -12.25 7.36 0.04
C LEU A 52 -12.88 5.98 0.19
N LEU A 53 -13.33 5.38 -0.91
CA LEU A 53 -13.86 4.01 -0.92
C LEU A 53 -12.82 3.02 -0.40
N LEU A 54 -11.57 3.08 -0.89
CA LEU A 54 -10.50 2.20 -0.41
C LEU A 54 -10.27 2.34 1.10
N LYS A 55 -10.21 3.57 1.62
CA LYS A 55 -10.06 3.83 3.05
C LYS A 55 -11.21 3.23 3.88
N GLU A 56 -12.44 3.32 3.39
CA GLU A 56 -13.60 2.69 4.05
C GLU A 56 -13.53 1.16 4.03
N LYS A 57 -13.03 0.57 2.95
CA LYS A 57 -12.89 -0.89 2.82
C LYS A 57 -11.77 -1.43 3.70
N LEU A 58 -10.62 -0.76 3.72
CA LEU A 58 -9.48 -1.14 4.54
C LEU A 58 -9.78 -1.03 6.04
N ARG A 59 -10.61 -0.08 6.47
CA ARG A 59 -11.10 0.00 7.86
C ARG A 59 -11.91 -1.20 8.33
N LYS A 60 -12.41 -2.04 7.41
CA LYS A 60 -13.14 -3.27 7.74
C LYS A 60 -12.20 -4.45 7.97
N LEU A 61 -10.92 -4.30 7.65
CA LEU A 61 -9.90 -5.25 8.09
C LEU A 61 -9.74 -5.06 9.59
N ASP A 62 -10.03 -6.11 10.37
CA ASP A 62 -9.91 -6.13 11.83
C ASP A 62 -8.42 -6.22 12.25
N LEU A 63 -7.65 -5.19 11.85
CA LEU A 63 -6.21 -5.12 12.10
C LEU A 63 -5.93 -4.50 13.47
N PHE A 64 -4.88 -4.99 14.12
CA PHE A 64 -4.41 -4.47 15.40
C PHE A 64 -3.80 -3.07 15.33
N ILE A 65 -3.36 -2.64 14.15
CA ILE A 65 -2.80 -1.31 13.91
C ILE A 65 -3.53 -0.64 12.75
N PRO A 66 -3.73 0.68 12.80
CA PRO A 66 -4.43 1.43 11.76
C PRO A 66 -3.67 1.44 10.44
N ILE A 67 -4.41 1.52 9.33
CA ILE A 67 -3.85 1.76 8.00
C ILE A 67 -3.92 3.26 7.69
N HIS A 68 -2.77 3.82 7.33
CA HIS A 68 -2.66 5.16 6.77
C HIS A 68 -2.52 5.06 5.25
N LEU A 69 -3.60 5.39 4.53
CA LEU A 69 -3.67 5.28 3.08
C LEU A 69 -3.41 6.64 2.41
N ILE A 70 -2.45 6.66 1.50
CA ILE A 70 -2.23 7.71 0.50
C ILE A 70 -2.59 7.14 -0.87
N SER A 71 -3.40 7.85 -1.64
CA SER A 71 -3.69 7.53 -3.04
C SER A 71 -3.27 8.70 -3.92
N MET A 72 -2.58 8.42 -5.02
CA MET A 72 -2.19 9.44 -5.98
C MET A 72 -2.22 8.90 -7.41
N THR A 73 -2.31 9.80 -8.37
CA THR A 73 -2.14 9.50 -9.79
C THR A 73 -0.66 9.33 -10.12
N SER A 74 -0.38 8.72 -11.26
CA SER A 74 1.01 8.58 -11.76
C SER A 74 1.66 9.95 -11.99
N PHE A 75 0.86 10.95 -12.35
CA PHE A 75 1.30 12.34 -12.53
C PHE A 75 1.69 12.99 -11.19
N GLU A 76 0.88 12.82 -10.15
CA GLU A 76 1.17 13.34 -8.82
C GLU A 76 2.44 12.72 -8.21
N GLU A 77 2.65 11.40 -8.37
CA GLU A 77 3.91 10.76 -7.97
C GLU A 77 5.10 11.37 -8.70
N CYS A 78 5.00 11.60 -10.01
CA CYS A 78 6.06 12.17 -10.83
C CYS A 78 6.45 13.60 -10.36
N GLU A 79 5.44 14.43 -10.07
CA GLU A 79 5.64 15.81 -9.61
C GLU A 79 6.22 15.87 -8.20
N LEU A 80 5.77 14.98 -7.30
CA LEU A 80 6.20 14.96 -5.90
C LEU A 80 7.49 14.17 -5.68
N ASN A 81 7.81 13.25 -6.58
CA ASN A 81 8.89 12.27 -6.45
C ASN A 81 8.84 11.56 -5.09
N PHE A 82 7.62 11.22 -4.66
CA PHE A 82 7.32 10.85 -3.27
C PHE A 82 8.02 9.55 -2.90
N ILE A 83 7.98 8.52 -3.76
CA ILE A 83 8.66 7.23 -3.59
C ILE A 83 10.14 7.44 -3.25
N LYS A 84 10.82 8.28 -4.03
CA LYS A 84 12.24 8.59 -3.84
C LYS A 84 12.49 9.36 -2.54
N SER A 85 11.54 10.19 -2.12
CA SER A 85 11.68 11.03 -0.94
C SER A 85 11.53 10.28 0.39
N VAL A 86 10.68 9.25 0.44
CA VAL A 86 10.37 8.53 1.68
C VAL A 86 11.12 7.20 1.83
N GLY A 87 11.61 6.62 0.73
CA GLY A 87 12.17 5.26 0.72
C GLY A 87 11.06 4.24 0.93
N VAL A 88 10.66 3.54 -0.14
CA VAL A 88 9.55 2.58 -0.13
C VAL A 88 10.07 1.16 -0.34
N SER A 89 9.34 0.16 0.18
CA SER A 89 9.44 -1.20 -0.33
C SER A 89 8.29 -1.41 -1.31
N LEU A 90 8.64 -1.67 -2.56
CA LEU A 90 7.68 -1.98 -3.60
C LEU A 90 7.04 -3.34 -3.28
N LEU A 91 5.71 -3.32 -3.24
CA LEU A 91 4.88 -4.52 -3.25
C LEU A 91 4.22 -4.54 -4.61
N VAL A 92 4.86 -5.20 -5.59
CA VAL A 92 4.24 -5.30 -6.90
C VAL A 92 2.94 -6.08 -6.74
N VAL A 93 1.82 -5.43 -7.04
CA VAL A 93 0.50 -6.06 -7.12
C VAL A 93 -0.10 -5.73 -8.47
N ASP A 94 0.49 -6.30 -9.52
CA ASP A 94 -0.21 -6.39 -10.80
C ASP A 94 -1.39 -7.35 -10.61
N LYS A 95 -2.56 -7.05 -11.22
CA LYS A 95 -3.72 -7.96 -11.26
C LYS A 95 -3.39 -9.35 -11.84
N SER A 96 -2.17 -9.55 -12.35
CA SER A 96 -1.66 -10.78 -12.91
C SER A 96 -0.37 -11.34 -12.25
N VAL A 97 0.12 -10.76 -11.14
CA VAL A 97 1.40 -11.17 -10.53
C VAL A 97 1.27 -11.35 -9.00
N GLU A 98 1.90 -12.41 -8.48
CA GLU A 98 2.03 -12.68 -7.04
C GLU A 98 2.72 -11.52 -6.31
N VAL A 99 2.36 -11.29 -5.04
CA VAL A 99 2.96 -10.25 -4.20
C VAL A 99 4.44 -10.57 -3.95
N ASP A 100 5.34 -9.91 -4.67
CA ASP A 100 6.78 -10.00 -4.46
C ASP A 100 7.29 -8.84 -3.59
N PHE A 101 7.88 -9.18 -2.45
CA PHE A 101 8.51 -8.23 -1.54
C PHE A 101 9.93 -7.93 -2.01
N VAL A 102 10.16 -6.74 -2.59
CA VAL A 102 11.50 -6.29 -2.96
C VAL A 102 12.03 -5.34 -1.89
N TYR A 103 13.11 -5.75 -1.22
CA TYR A 103 13.83 -4.93 -0.25
C TYR A 103 15.03 -4.27 -0.95
N ASP A 104 15.06 -2.94 -1.02
CA ASP A 104 16.28 -2.22 -1.37
C ASP A 104 17.29 -2.36 -0.22
N LYS A 105 18.53 -2.73 -0.56
CA LYS A 105 19.65 -2.90 0.38
C LYS A 105 20.25 -1.58 0.84
#